data_AF-A0A6B2E6X5-F1
#
_entry.id   AF-A0A6B2E6X5-F1
#
_cell.length_a   1.000
_cell.length_b   1.000
_cell.length_c   1.000
_cell.angle_alpha   90.00
_cell.angle_beta   90.00
_cell.angle_gamma   90.00
#
_symmetry.space_group_name_H-M   'P 1'
#
loop_
_entity.id
_entity.type
_entity.pdbx_description
1 polymer ?
#
loop_
_entity_poly.entity_id
_entity_poly.type
_entity_poly.pdbx_seq_one_letter_code
_entity_poly.pdbx_strand_id
1 'polypeptide(L)'
;GTMSMEGDADLNYFLLNRTFESCALKYEDYAMPVTASYCNWTWDSVLCWPPTPAGTIVRQRCPFRHGLDHTRYAERRCSAMGEWIGRNGSSDVHSQTGWTNYTPCYTPEMQHIMDMLYLNRDTANDKFNIAERTRVLEIVGFSISLAALIFSLIIFWRFRSLRNNRTRIHKNLFVAMVIQVLIRLILYIDQAIIRANHDKGMIDRQGIDNTPLLCEACYVLLEYARTAMFMWMFIEGLYLHNMVTVTVFQVRFPFLSYVFLGWGGPIILTAVWGAITAKYKSHQQCWWGYNLTYYYWILEGPRLTVILLNFCFLLNIIRVLVVKLRQSHTSDIEQVRKAVRAAVVLLPLLGITNILSMTAAPLKKSVLEFALWSYTTHFLTSFQGFFIALIYCFLNGEVRSALLKSFRAYVDFRSGWGTQQPPRRQSFYTVAYTPAVSAPNVVANSATHFQRFT
;
A
#
# COMPACT_ATOMS: atom_id res chain seq x y z
N GLY A 1 -39.88 25.40 10.17
CA GLY A 1 -38.92 25.81 9.14
C GLY A 1 -38.11 26.95 9.70
N THR A 2 -36.85 26.68 10.04
CA THR A 2 -35.78 27.64 10.40
C THR A 2 -34.51 26.82 10.69
N MET A 3 -34.01 26.09 9.68
CA MET A 3 -32.76 25.31 9.80
C MET A 3 -32.03 25.26 8.43
N SER A 4 -32.00 26.39 7.74
CA SER A 4 -31.40 26.51 6.41
C SER A 4 -30.72 27.85 6.14
N MET A 5 -30.57 28.75 7.13
CA MET A 5 -29.90 30.05 6.93
C MET A 5 -28.48 30.14 7.52
N GLU A 6 -28.09 29.21 8.40
CA GLU A 6 -26.74 29.22 9.03
C GLU A 6 -25.66 28.60 8.13
N GLY A 7 -26.03 27.66 7.24
CA GLY A 7 -25.10 27.01 6.31
C GLY A 7 -24.69 27.89 5.12
N ASP A 8 -25.55 28.79 4.65
CA ASP A 8 -25.27 29.67 3.51
C ASP A 8 -24.36 30.86 3.89
N ALA A 9 -24.42 31.32 5.15
CA ALA A 9 -23.54 32.37 5.66
C ALA A 9 -22.09 31.88 5.79
N ASP A 10 -21.90 30.66 6.29
CA ASP A 10 -20.58 30.03 6.39
C ASP A 10 -20.00 29.75 4.99
N LEU A 11 -20.79 29.22 4.05
CA LEU A 11 -20.32 28.92 2.70
C LEU A 11 -19.92 30.18 1.90
N ASN A 12 -20.70 31.26 2.00
CA ASN A 12 -20.36 32.55 1.39
C ASN A 12 -19.14 33.19 2.06
N TYR A 13 -18.99 33.08 3.39
CA TYR A 13 -17.78 33.50 4.09
C TYR A 13 -16.54 32.69 3.65
N PHE A 14 -16.71 31.40 3.34
CA PHE A 14 -15.64 30.53 2.82
C PHE A 14 -15.21 30.82 1.39
N LEU A 15 -16.09 31.34 0.55
CA LEU A 15 -15.77 31.71 -0.83
C LEU A 15 -15.10 33.09 -0.89
N LEU A 16 -15.52 34.04 -0.06
CA LEU A 16 -15.02 35.42 -0.07
C LEU A 16 -13.58 35.62 0.45
N ASN A 17 -13.04 34.65 1.20
CA ASN A 17 -11.75 34.80 1.91
C ASN A 17 -10.56 34.08 1.22
N ARG A 18 -10.73 33.53 0.01
CA ARG A 18 -9.76 32.58 -0.59
C ARG A 18 -8.77 33.16 -1.59
N THR A 19 -9.12 34.20 -2.33
CA THR A 19 -8.26 34.79 -3.37
C THR A 19 -7.90 36.23 -3.03
N PHE A 20 -6.78 36.71 -3.58
CA PHE A 20 -6.41 38.12 -3.51
C PHE A 20 -7.53 39.02 -4.06
N GLU A 21 -8.09 38.68 -5.21
CA GLU A 21 -9.16 39.44 -5.87
C GLU A 21 -10.42 39.54 -5.01
N SER A 22 -10.86 38.43 -4.42
CA SER A 22 -12.02 38.44 -3.52
C SER A 22 -11.76 39.22 -2.24
N CYS A 23 -10.52 39.20 -1.74
CA CYS A 23 -10.11 40.00 -0.59
C CYS A 23 -10.09 41.50 -0.91
N ALA A 24 -9.61 41.86 -2.10
CA ALA A 24 -9.59 43.24 -2.59
C ALA A 24 -11.00 43.79 -2.76
N LEU A 25 -11.88 43.05 -3.44
CA LEU A 25 -13.30 43.43 -3.61
C LEU A 25 -14.02 43.61 -2.27
N LYS A 26 -13.70 42.79 -1.25
CA LYS A 26 -14.31 42.88 0.07
C LYS A 26 -14.00 44.18 0.82
N TYR A 27 -12.85 44.79 0.55
CA TYR A 27 -12.41 46.01 1.23
C TYR A 27 -12.21 47.21 0.28
N GLU A 28 -12.69 47.11 -0.95
CA GLU A 28 -12.62 48.19 -1.95
C GLU A 28 -13.35 49.45 -1.47
N ASP A 29 -14.55 49.28 -0.91
CA ASP A 29 -15.39 50.37 -0.40
C ASP A 29 -15.22 50.63 1.12
N TYR A 30 -14.21 50.01 1.76
CA TYR A 30 -14.05 50.16 3.20
C TYR A 30 -13.44 51.52 3.56
N ALA A 31 -14.26 52.42 4.11
CA ALA A 31 -13.81 53.73 4.60
C ALA A 31 -13.11 53.60 5.96
N MET A 32 -11.78 53.80 5.98
CA MET A 32 -11.02 53.87 7.23
C MET A 32 -11.34 55.16 8.00
N PRO A 33 -11.59 55.10 9.32
CA PRO A 33 -11.82 56.29 10.13
C PRO A 33 -10.58 57.22 10.14
N VAL A 34 -10.79 58.50 9.82
CA VAL A 34 -9.71 59.51 9.68
C VAL A 34 -8.98 59.83 11.00
N THR A 35 -9.60 59.52 12.15
CA THR A 35 -9.12 59.90 13.49
C THR A 35 -8.17 58.90 14.15
N ALA A 36 -7.89 57.75 13.54
CA ALA A 36 -6.99 56.74 14.10
C ALA A 36 -6.08 56.14 13.03
N SER A 37 -4.86 55.73 13.42
CA SER A 37 -3.96 54.98 12.55
C SER A 37 -4.45 53.53 12.42
N TYR A 38 -4.37 52.97 11.21
CA TYR A 38 -4.79 51.60 10.90
C TYR A 38 -3.72 50.90 10.08
N CYS A 39 -3.62 49.58 10.26
CA CYS A 39 -3.00 48.72 9.27
C CYS A 39 -4.01 48.43 8.16
N ASN A 40 -3.59 48.60 6.91
CA ASN A 40 -4.44 48.33 5.74
C ASN A 40 -4.81 46.84 5.64
N TRP A 41 -5.89 46.52 4.92
CA TRP A 41 -6.22 45.13 4.59
C TRP A 41 -5.08 44.47 3.81
N THR A 42 -4.95 43.15 3.96
CA THR A 42 -3.91 42.41 3.25
C THR A 42 -4.28 40.94 3.09
N TRP A 43 -3.75 40.31 2.05
CA TRP A 43 -3.92 38.88 1.79
C TRP A 43 -2.57 38.20 1.89
N ASP A 44 -2.43 37.25 2.81
CA ASP A 44 -1.16 36.59 3.13
C ASP A 44 -0.96 35.25 2.39
N SER A 45 -1.62 35.07 1.23
CA SER A 45 -1.74 33.81 0.48
C SER A 45 -2.56 32.70 1.15
N VAL A 46 -3.11 32.96 2.34
CA VAL A 46 -3.83 31.97 3.14
C VAL A 46 -5.17 32.50 3.65
N LEU A 47 -5.18 33.67 4.26
CA LEU A 47 -6.33 34.36 4.81
C LEU A 47 -6.35 35.82 4.34
N CYS A 48 -7.56 36.35 4.18
CA CYS A 48 -7.81 37.77 3.92
C CYS A 48 -7.96 38.51 5.24
N TRP A 49 -7.06 39.44 5.54
CA TRP A 49 -7.01 40.17 6.81
C TRP A 49 -7.71 41.53 6.71
N PRO A 50 -8.62 41.84 7.65
CA PRO A 50 -9.33 43.12 7.66
C PRO A 50 -8.41 44.29 8.04
N PRO A 51 -8.77 45.52 7.65
CA PRO A 51 -8.19 46.73 8.23
C PRO A 51 -8.29 46.69 9.75
N THR A 52 -7.19 46.98 10.43
CA THR A 52 -7.05 46.73 11.87
C THR A 52 -6.51 47.99 12.57
N PRO A 53 -7.14 48.45 13.68
CA PRO A 53 -6.65 49.62 14.41
C PRO A 53 -5.21 49.46 14.90
N ALA A 54 -4.44 50.55 14.88
CA ALA A 54 -3.07 50.57 15.38
C ALA A 54 -2.97 50.11 16.84
N GLY A 55 -1.91 49.37 17.14
CA GLY A 55 -1.65 48.82 18.48
C GLY A 55 -2.53 47.61 18.87
N THR A 56 -3.39 47.12 17.98
CA THR A 56 -4.29 45.98 18.26
C THR A 56 -3.83 44.67 17.60
N ILE A 57 -4.36 43.55 18.12
CA ILE A 57 -4.15 42.20 17.59
C ILE A 57 -5.46 41.75 16.94
N VAL A 58 -5.39 41.32 15.69
CA VAL A 58 -6.52 40.73 14.96
C VAL A 58 -6.39 39.22 14.94
N ARG A 59 -7.51 38.52 15.12
CA ARG A 59 -7.60 37.06 15.13
C ARG A 59 -8.60 36.59 14.10
N GLN A 60 -8.25 35.54 13.36
CA GLN A 60 -9.17 34.85 12.45
C GLN A 60 -9.09 33.35 12.66
N ARG A 61 -10.19 32.63 12.41
CA ARG A 61 -10.20 31.17 12.51
C ARG A 61 -9.16 30.58 11.57
N CYS A 62 -8.47 29.54 12.03
CA CYS A 62 -7.48 28.85 11.22
C CYS A 62 -8.13 28.27 9.96
N PRO A 63 -7.47 28.28 8.80
CA PRO A 63 -8.07 27.81 7.56
C PRO A 63 -8.32 26.30 7.60
N PHE A 64 -9.37 25.84 6.91
CA PHE A 64 -9.62 24.42 6.68
C PHE A 64 -8.56 23.83 5.73
N ARG A 65 -7.41 23.43 6.29
CA ARG A 65 -6.37 22.66 5.60
C ARG A 65 -5.89 21.49 6.45
N HIS A 66 -5.29 20.51 5.78
CA HIS A 66 -4.65 19.36 6.41
C HIS A 66 -3.61 19.77 7.46
N GLY A 67 -3.70 19.18 8.65
CA GLY A 67 -2.78 19.43 9.78
C GLY A 67 -3.07 20.71 10.56
N LEU A 68 -4.18 21.41 10.28
CA LEU A 68 -4.62 22.59 11.01
C LEU A 68 -5.95 22.37 11.75
N ASP A 69 -6.03 22.89 12.97
CA ASP A 69 -7.20 22.89 13.83
C ASP A 69 -8.04 24.15 13.60
N HIS A 70 -9.18 24.01 12.93
CA HIS A 70 -10.10 25.12 12.61
C HIS A 70 -10.77 25.73 13.87
N THR A 71 -10.74 25.04 15.00
CA THR A 71 -11.29 25.59 16.27
C THR A 71 -10.37 26.65 16.89
N ARG A 72 -9.12 26.74 16.41
CA ARG A 72 -8.13 27.70 16.87
C ARG A 72 -8.08 28.94 15.97
N TYR A 73 -7.25 29.90 16.38
CA TYR A 73 -7.13 31.19 15.72
C TYR A 73 -5.69 31.46 15.28
N ALA A 74 -5.54 31.98 14.05
CA ALA A 74 -4.33 32.64 13.59
C ALA A 74 -4.35 34.10 14.06
N GLU A 75 -3.18 34.66 14.32
CA GLU A 75 -3.06 36.02 14.88
C GLU A 75 -2.13 36.90 14.05
N ARG A 76 -2.48 38.18 13.90
CA ARG A 76 -1.61 39.24 13.38
C ARG A 76 -1.64 40.45 14.29
N ARG A 77 -0.53 41.18 14.33
CA ARG A 77 -0.39 42.38 15.16
C ARG A 77 -0.14 43.62 14.32
N CYS A 78 -0.93 44.66 14.58
CA CYS A 78 -0.74 45.98 14.02
C CYS A 78 0.11 46.84 14.96
N SER A 79 1.13 47.53 14.44
CA SER A 79 1.97 48.44 15.22
C SER A 79 1.19 49.70 15.62
N ALA A 80 1.71 50.43 16.61
CA ALA A 80 1.13 51.73 16.98
C ALA A 80 1.22 52.79 15.86
N MET A 81 2.14 52.58 14.90
CA MET A 81 2.33 53.45 13.74
C MET A 81 1.42 53.09 12.56
N GLY A 82 0.56 52.06 12.68
CA GLY A 82 -0.31 51.61 11.58
C GLY A 82 0.38 50.69 10.57
N GLU A 83 1.46 50.02 10.97
CA GLU A 83 2.20 49.10 10.10
C GLU A 83 2.08 47.66 10.60
N TRP A 84 1.98 46.69 9.68
CA TRP A 84 1.96 45.29 10.05
C TRP A 84 3.32 44.83 10.60
N ILE A 85 3.31 44.16 11.75
CA ILE A 85 4.54 43.71 12.42
C ILE A 85 5.09 42.45 11.74
N GLY A 86 6.41 42.43 11.50
CA GLY A 86 7.15 41.29 10.95
C GLY A 86 7.47 40.22 12.00
N ARG A 87 8.02 39.08 11.52
CA ARG A 87 8.27 37.89 12.36
C ARG A 87 9.18 38.15 13.56
N ASN A 88 10.14 39.06 13.42
CA ASN A 88 11.13 39.38 14.46
C ASN A 88 10.68 40.56 15.36
N GLY A 89 9.42 41.01 15.22
CA GLY A 89 8.91 42.16 15.97
C GLY A 89 9.27 43.53 15.38
N SER A 90 10.07 43.59 14.32
CA SER A 90 10.33 44.80 13.54
C SER A 90 9.23 45.02 12.50
N SER A 91 8.78 46.28 12.32
CA SER A 91 8.13 46.70 11.09
C SER A 91 9.21 46.79 10.02
N ASP A 92 9.38 45.72 9.26
CA ASP A 92 10.30 45.73 8.14
C ASP A 92 9.66 46.57 7.02
N VAL A 93 10.22 47.76 6.78
CA VAL A 93 9.71 48.77 5.82
C VAL A 93 9.54 48.17 4.41
N HIS A 94 10.24 47.08 4.11
CA HIS A 94 10.18 46.39 2.82
C HIS A 94 9.10 45.30 2.70
N SER A 95 8.39 44.94 3.79
CA SER A 95 7.34 43.92 3.77
C SER A 95 6.00 44.49 4.26
N GLN A 96 5.30 45.20 3.38
CA GLN A 96 3.97 45.77 3.62
C GLN A 96 2.93 44.70 4.05
N THR A 97 3.19 43.43 3.77
CA THR A 97 2.30 42.30 4.06
C THR A 97 2.48 41.71 5.47
N GLY A 98 3.47 42.13 6.26
CA GLY A 98 3.67 41.71 7.66
C GLY A 98 3.83 40.20 7.89
N TRP A 99 3.79 39.77 9.16
CA TRP A 99 3.84 38.35 9.53
C TRP A 99 2.58 37.88 10.26
N THR A 100 2.12 36.69 9.89
CA THR A 100 0.99 35.99 10.53
C THR A 100 1.50 34.83 11.38
N ASN A 101 1.01 34.76 12.63
CA ASN A 101 1.28 33.65 13.53
C ASN A 101 0.29 32.50 13.32
N TYR A 102 0.70 31.51 12.53
CA TYR A 102 -0.05 30.25 12.34
C TYR A 102 0.35 29.14 13.32
N THR A 103 1.34 29.36 14.19
CA THR A 103 1.82 28.33 15.14
C THR A 103 0.69 27.71 15.97
N PRO A 104 -0.27 28.49 16.51
CA PRO A 104 -1.39 27.94 17.28
C PRO A 104 -2.31 27.04 16.45
N CYS A 105 -2.38 27.25 15.13
CA CYS A 105 -3.26 26.51 14.23
C CYS A 105 -2.84 25.06 14.01
N TYR A 106 -1.57 24.71 14.20
CA TYR A 106 -1.12 23.33 14.01
C TYR A 106 -1.70 22.41 15.08
N THR A 107 -2.10 21.19 14.67
CA THR A 107 -2.48 20.16 15.63
C THR A 107 -1.25 19.77 16.49
N PRO A 108 -1.43 19.33 17.74
CA PRO A 108 -0.31 18.98 18.62
C PRO A 108 0.63 17.92 18.01
N GLU A 109 0.08 17.01 17.19
CA GLU A 109 0.87 16.00 16.49
C GLU A 109 1.72 16.61 15.36
N MET A 110 1.17 17.56 14.62
CA MET A 110 1.89 18.28 13.56
C MET A 110 2.97 19.18 14.16
N GLN A 111 2.70 19.85 15.29
CA GLN A 111 3.70 20.62 16.02
C GLN A 111 4.89 19.75 16.45
N HIS A 112 4.63 18.55 16.96
CA HIS A 112 5.71 17.63 17.33
C HIS A 112 6.63 17.24 16.15
N ILE A 113 6.04 16.98 14.98
CA ILE A 113 6.83 16.68 13.77
C ILE A 113 7.60 17.92 13.31
N MET A 114 6.96 19.09 13.30
CA MET A 114 7.60 20.35 12.92
C MET A 114 8.78 20.64 13.83
N ASP A 115 8.62 20.54 15.15
CA ASP A 115 9.71 20.74 16.10
C ASP A 115 10.87 19.80 15.83
N MET A 116 10.60 18.51 15.60
CA MET A 116 11.63 17.51 15.30
C MET A 116 12.31 17.69 13.94
N LEU A 117 11.60 18.22 12.94
CA LEU A 117 12.17 18.50 11.61
C LEU A 117 13.02 19.78 11.62
N TYR A 118 12.58 20.82 12.33
CA TYR A 118 13.22 22.15 12.36
C TYR A 118 14.31 22.30 13.43
N LEU A 119 14.65 21.24 14.19
CA LEU A 119 15.82 21.24 15.10
C LEU A 119 17.11 21.74 14.43
N ASN A 120 17.28 21.46 13.13
CA ASN A 120 18.37 21.98 12.30
C ASN A 120 17.79 22.63 11.03
N ARG A 121 17.58 23.95 11.09
CA ARG A 121 16.92 24.75 10.04
C ARG A 121 17.56 24.58 8.66
N ASP A 122 18.88 24.41 8.59
CA ASP A 122 19.63 24.24 7.35
C ASP A 122 19.35 22.88 6.67
N THR A 123 18.96 21.87 7.45
CA THR A 123 18.67 20.51 6.95
C THR A 123 17.18 20.25 6.68
N ALA A 124 16.31 21.19 7.04
CA ALA A 124 14.86 21.01 6.90
C ALA A 124 14.45 20.90 5.42
N ASN A 125 15.02 21.74 4.55
CA ASN A 125 14.75 21.69 3.10
C ASN A 125 15.21 20.36 2.48
N ASP A 126 16.35 19.82 2.91
CA ASP A 126 16.83 18.52 2.42
C ASP A 126 15.88 17.38 2.82
N LYS A 127 15.37 17.42 4.05
CA LYS A 127 14.37 16.43 4.53
C LYS A 127 13.07 16.51 3.74
N PHE A 128 12.58 17.70 3.38
CA PHE A 128 11.41 17.87 2.52
C PHE A 128 11.64 17.32 1.10
N ASN A 129 12.79 17.64 0.49
CA ASN A 129 13.17 17.12 -0.83
C ASN A 129 13.26 15.59 -0.84
N ILE A 130 13.79 14.99 0.22
CA ILE A 130 13.84 13.53 0.38
C ILE A 130 12.43 12.95 0.45
N ALA A 131 11.52 13.55 1.22
CA ALA A 131 10.14 13.06 1.34
C ALA A 131 9.40 13.11 -0.01
N GLU A 132 9.57 14.17 -0.78
CA GLU A 132 8.96 14.31 -2.11
C GLU A 132 9.51 13.26 -3.10
N ARG A 133 10.84 13.09 -3.17
CA ARG A 133 11.45 12.07 -4.03
C ARG A 133 11.01 10.66 -3.64
N THR A 134 10.91 10.40 -2.34
CA THR A 134 10.43 9.12 -1.81
C THR A 134 8.99 8.86 -2.23
N ARG A 135 8.13 9.88 -2.22
CA ARG A 135 6.74 9.78 -2.68
C ARG A 135 6.62 9.39 -4.16
N VAL A 136 7.45 9.96 -5.02
CA VAL A 136 7.49 9.59 -6.45
C VAL A 136 7.93 8.14 -6.61
N LEU A 137 8.98 7.73 -5.88
CA LEU A 137 9.46 6.35 -5.86
C LEU A 137 8.36 5.37 -5.44
N GLU A 138 7.57 5.71 -4.41
CA GLU A 138 6.46 4.88 -3.97
C GLU A 138 5.39 4.67 -5.06
N ILE A 139 4.99 5.76 -5.74
CA ILE A 139 3.98 5.70 -6.81
C ILE A 139 4.45 4.80 -7.95
N VAL A 140 5.70 4.94 -8.37
CA VAL A 140 6.30 4.10 -9.42
C VAL A 140 6.36 2.64 -8.98
N GLY A 141 6.84 2.37 -7.75
CA GLY A 141 6.94 1.01 -7.21
C GLY A 141 5.58 0.33 -7.08
N PHE A 142 4.56 1.03 -6.57
CA PHE A 142 3.20 0.50 -6.48
C PHE A 142 2.59 0.20 -7.85
N SER A 143 2.86 1.02 -8.86
CA SER A 143 2.38 0.79 -10.22
C SER A 143 2.97 -0.48 -10.84
N ILE A 144 4.29 -0.68 -10.70
CA ILE A 144 4.99 -1.89 -11.17
C ILE A 144 4.49 -3.13 -10.41
N SER A 145 4.36 -3.01 -9.08
CA SER A 145 3.85 -4.09 -8.23
C SER A 145 2.43 -4.49 -8.61
N LEU A 146 1.55 -3.52 -8.85
CA LEU A 146 0.17 -3.77 -9.25
C LEU A 146 0.10 -4.53 -10.58
N ALA A 147 0.85 -4.10 -11.59
CA ALA A 147 0.89 -4.78 -12.89
C ALA A 147 1.37 -6.24 -12.77
N ALA A 148 2.43 -6.47 -12.00
CA ALA A 148 2.97 -7.81 -11.76
C ALA A 148 1.99 -8.73 -11.01
N LEU A 149 1.28 -8.20 -10.00
CA LEU A 149 0.28 -8.95 -9.23
C LEU A 149 -0.94 -9.31 -10.08
N ILE A 150 -1.46 -8.37 -10.88
CA ILE A 150 -2.59 -8.62 -11.79
C ILE A 150 -2.24 -9.71 -12.79
N PHE A 151 -1.07 -9.61 -13.44
CA PHE A 151 -0.62 -10.63 -14.39
C PHE A 151 -0.48 -12.01 -13.74
N SER A 152 0.07 -12.07 -12.53
CA SER A 152 0.22 -13.32 -11.78
C SER A 152 -1.13 -13.94 -11.39
N LEU A 153 -2.11 -13.12 -10.99
CA LEU A 153 -3.48 -13.57 -10.71
C LEU A 153 -4.14 -14.15 -11.96
N ILE A 154 -4.00 -13.49 -13.11
CA ILE A 154 -4.52 -13.97 -14.40
C ILE A 154 -3.94 -15.35 -14.72
N ILE A 155 -2.63 -15.54 -14.58
CA ILE A 155 -1.98 -16.85 -14.78
C ILE A 155 -2.61 -17.90 -13.85
N PHE A 156 -2.64 -17.63 -12.55
CA PHE A 156 -3.15 -18.61 -11.59
C PHE A 156 -4.63 -18.93 -11.73
N TRP A 157 -5.45 -18.02 -12.28
CA TRP A 157 -6.84 -18.29 -12.63
C TRP A 157 -7.01 -19.04 -13.94
N ARG A 158 -6.19 -18.75 -14.96
CA ARG A 158 -6.25 -19.40 -16.28
C ARG A 158 -5.81 -20.86 -16.25
N PHE A 159 -4.78 -21.19 -15.49
CA PHE A 159 -4.19 -22.53 -15.47
C PHE A 159 -4.78 -23.39 -14.35
N ARG A 160 -5.80 -24.20 -14.68
CA ARG A 160 -6.39 -25.18 -13.76
C ARG A 160 -5.37 -26.17 -13.18
N SER A 161 -4.32 -26.48 -13.94
CA SER A 161 -3.24 -27.39 -13.53
C SER A 161 -2.47 -26.92 -12.29
N LEU A 162 -2.48 -25.62 -11.99
CA LEU A 162 -1.75 -25.05 -10.84
C LEU A 162 -2.64 -24.96 -9.58
N ARG A 163 -3.87 -25.49 -9.61
CA ARG A 163 -4.82 -25.38 -8.49
C ARG A 163 -4.49 -26.39 -7.39
N ASN A 164 -3.76 -25.95 -6.37
CA ASN A 164 -3.48 -26.71 -5.16
C ASN A 164 -3.84 -25.86 -3.90
N ASN A 165 -3.73 -26.43 -2.70
CA ASN A 165 -4.06 -25.69 -1.47
C ASN A 165 -3.14 -24.48 -1.24
N ARG A 166 -1.85 -24.61 -1.56
CA ARG A 166 -0.86 -23.52 -1.44
C ARG A 166 -1.19 -22.34 -2.37
N THR A 167 -1.51 -22.61 -3.63
CA THR A 167 -1.85 -21.58 -4.62
C THR A 167 -3.21 -20.94 -4.34
N ARG A 168 -4.12 -21.59 -3.61
CA ARG A 168 -5.33 -20.93 -3.09
C ARG A 168 -5.00 -19.89 -2.03
N ILE A 169 -4.04 -20.15 -1.14
CA ILE A 169 -3.58 -19.18 -0.13
C ILE A 169 -2.87 -18.02 -0.84
N HIS A 170 -1.95 -18.31 -1.77
CA HIS A 170 -1.24 -17.30 -2.57
C HIS A 170 -2.18 -16.37 -3.34
N LYS A 171 -3.25 -16.93 -3.94
CA LYS A 171 -4.29 -16.13 -4.62
C LYS A 171 -4.95 -15.14 -3.67
N ASN A 172 -5.32 -15.56 -2.46
CA ASN A 172 -5.95 -14.66 -1.50
C ASN A 172 -4.99 -13.56 -1.03
N LEU A 173 -3.72 -13.90 -0.79
CA LEU A 173 -2.69 -12.91 -0.49
C LEU A 173 -2.53 -11.89 -1.62
N PHE A 174 -2.48 -12.36 -2.88
CA PHE A 174 -2.34 -11.48 -4.04
C PHE A 174 -3.56 -10.58 -4.21
N VAL A 175 -4.77 -11.09 -3.98
CA VAL A 175 -5.99 -10.29 -3.99
C VAL A 175 -5.95 -9.22 -2.90
N ALA A 176 -5.56 -9.57 -1.67
CA ALA A 176 -5.41 -8.59 -0.59
C ALA A 176 -4.37 -7.50 -0.91
N MET A 177 -3.23 -7.88 -1.49
CA MET A 177 -2.21 -6.93 -1.95
C MET A 177 -2.71 -6.03 -3.08
N VAL A 178 -3.42 -6.57 -4.07
CA VAL A 178 -4.00 -5.77 -5.17
C VAL A 178 -4.99 -4.74 -4.62
N ILE A 179 -5.91 -5.15 -3.74
CA ILE A 179 -6.87 -4.23 -3.11
C ILE A 179 -6.13 -3.13 -2.34
N GLN A 180 -5.14 -3.50 -1.53
CA GLN A 180 -4.35 -2.55 -0.72
C GLN A 180 -3.57 -1.55 -1.59
N VAL A 181 -2.90 -2.02 -2.65
CA VAL A 181 -2.10 -1.19 -3.56
C VAL A 181 -3.01 -0.29 -4.40
N LEU A 182 -4.15 -0.80 -4.90
CA LEU A 182 -5.11 0.00 -5.68
C LEU A 182 -5.65 1.17 -4.86
N ILE A 183 -6.14 0.91 -3.64
CA ILE A 183 -6.70 1.96 -2.78
C ILE A 183 -5.62 2.99 -2.43
N ARG A 184 -4.41 2.54 -2.09
CA ARG A 184 -3.29 3.43 -1.79
C ARG A 184 -2.93 4.31 -2.98
N LEU A 185 -2.87 3.73 -4.18
CA LEU A 185 -2.53 4.47 -5.41
C LEU A 185 -3.61 5.50 -5.74
N ILE A 186 -4.90 5.16 -5.61
CA ILE A 186 -6.02 6.09 -5.80
C ILE A 186 -5.89 7.29 -4.87
N LEU A 187 -5.70 7.06 -3.57
CA LEU A 187 -5.50 8.13 -2.58
C LEU A 187 -4.25 8.96 -2.86
N TYR A 188 -3.18 8.33 -3.35
CA TYR A 188 -1.93 9.03 -3.63
C TYR A 188 -2.03 9.94 -4.86
N ILE A 189 -2.72 9.47 -5.90
CA ILE A 189 -2.99 10.23 -7.13
C ILE A 189 -3.93 11.40 -6.83
N ASP A 190 -5.00 11.18 -6.08
CA ASP A 190 -5.94 12.24 -5.66
C ASP A 190 -5.20 13.36 -4.92
N GLN A 191 -4.36 13.00 -3.93
CA GLN A 191 -3.51 13.96 -3.23
C GLN A 191 -2.51 14.70 -4.14
N ALA A 192 -1.97 14.03 -5.16
CA ALA A 192 -1.04 14.64 -6.11
C ALA A 192 -1.75 15.64 -7.04
N ILE A 193 -2.95 15.29 -7.52
CA ILE A 193 -3.78 16.17 -8.36
C ILE A 193 -4.19 17.42 -7.58
N ILE A 194 -4.60 17.27 -6.31
CA ILE A 194 -4.98 18.40 -5.46
C ILE A 194 -3.80 19.39 -5.30
N ARG A 195 -2.58 18.88 -5.10
CA ARG A 195 -1.37 19.74 -5.01
C ARG A 195 -1.08 20.44 -6.33
N ALA A 196 -1.15 19.72 -7.45
CA ALA A 196 -0.89 20.29 -8.77
C ALA A 196 -1.90 21.38 -9.17
N ASN A 197 -3.17 21.24 -8.76
CA ASN A 197 -4.21 22.25 -9.00
C ASN A 197 -4.02 23.49 -8.12
N HIS A 198 -3.53 23.32 -6.88
CA HIS A 198 -3.19 24.44 -6.00
C HIS A 198 -2.08 25.33 -6.60
N ASP A 199 -1.04 24.73 -7.17
CA ASP A 199 0.06 25.48 -7.80
C ASP A 199 -0.36 26.22 -9.07
N LYS A 200 -1.42 25.77 -9.75
CA LYS A 200 -1.96 26.41 -10.96
C LYS A 200 -3.00 27.50 -10.68
N GLY A 201 -3.27 27.83 -9.41
CA GLY A 201 -4.26 28.83 -9.03
C GLY A 201 -5.71 28.43 -9.33
N MET A 202 -5.97 27.19 -9.77
CA MET A 202 -7.32 26.66 -9.95
C MET A 202 -7.81 26.08 -8.63
N ILE A 203 -8.55 26.90 -7.88
CA ILE A 203 -9.04 26.60 -6.53
C ILE A 203 -10.43 25.92 -6.59
N ASP A 204 -10.73 25.16 -7.64
CA ASP A 204 -12.01 24.43 -7.70
C ASP A 204 -11.89 23.07 -7.00
N ARG A 205 -12.71 22.92 -5.95
CA ARG A 205 -12.62 21.90 -4.89
C ARG A 205 -13.22 20.56 -5.35
N GLN A 206 -12.59 19.89 -6.32
CA GLN A 206 -13.00 18.55 -6.72
C GLN A 206 -11.92 17.52 -6.33
N GLY A 207 -12.02 17.03 -5.10
CA GLY A 207 -11.21 15.91 -4.57
C GLY A 207 -12.02 15.11 -3.56
N ILE A 208 -11.55 13.91 -3.19
CA ILE A 208 -12.23 12.99 -2.26
C ILE A 208 -12.56 13.66 -0.90
N ASP A 209 -11.75 14.65 -0.50
CA ASP A 209 -11.91 15.44 0.73
C ASP A 209 -13.20 16.27 0.79
N ASN A 210 -13.86 16.56 -0.34
CA ASN A 210 -15.09 17.36 -0.37
C ASN A 210 -16.33 16.56 0.10
N THR A 211 -16.21 15.25 0.15
CA THR A 211 -17.23 14.32 0.66
C THR A 211 -16.70 13.63 1.92
N PRO A 212 -17.01 14.12 3.13
CA PRO A 212 -16.42 13.62 4.37
C PRO A 212 -16.65 12.12 4.55
N LEU A 213 -17.85 11.62 4.21
CA LEU A 213 -18.19 10.20 4.26
C LEU A 213 -17.35 9.32 3.32
N LEU A 214 -17.08 9.78 2.09
CA LEU A 214 -16.29 9.02 1.13
C LEU A 214 -14.82 8.99 1.55
N CYS A 215 -14.30 10.13 2.04
CA CYS A 215 -12.93 10.24 2.52
C CYS A 215 -12.68 9.32 3.72
N GLU A 216 -13.57 9.34 4.71
CA GLU A 216 -13.52 8.44 5.87
C GLU A 216 -13.59 6.96 5.43
N ALA A 217 -14.53 6.61 4.55
CA ALA A 217 -14.68 5.26 4.04
C ALA A 217 -13.43 4.76 3.30
N CYS A 218 -12.79 5.61 2.48
CA CYS A 218 -11.56 5.27 1.78
C CYS A 218 -10.39 4.98 2.74
N TYR A 219 -10.23 5.77 3.81
CA TYR A 219 -9.20 5.53 4.80
C TYR A 219 -9.46 4.28 5.65
N VAL A 220 -10.71 4.03 6.04
CA VAL A 220 -11.09 2.76 6.71
C VAL A 220 -10.80 1.57 5.81
N LEU A 221 -11.17 1.65 4.53
CA LEU A 221 -10.94 0.58 3.57
C LEU A 221 -9.44 0.34 3.31
N LEU A 222 -8.63 1.41 3.28
CA LEU A 222 -7.17 1.32 3.19
C LEU A 222 -6.57 0.54 4.37
N GLU A 223 -6.97 0.89 5.60
CA GLU A 223 -6.48 0.22 6.81
C GLU A 223 -6.98 -1.23 6.91
N TYR A 224 -8.19 -1.51 6.42
CA TYR A 224 -8.72 -2.87 6.30
C TYR A 224 -7.88 -3.68 5.32
N ALA A 225 -7.67 -3.19 4.10
CA ALA A 225 -6.90 -3.88 3.07
C ALA A 225 -5.46 -4.13 3.52
N ARG A 226 -4.84 -3.16 4.21
CA ARG A 226 -3.51 -3.30 4.81
C ARG A 226 -3.48 -4.38 5.89
N THR A 227 -4.47 -4.41 6.78
CA THR A 227 -4.55 -5.44 7.84
C THR A 227 -4.81 -6.83 7.26
N ALA A 228 -5.68 -6.93 6.25
CA ALA A 228 -5.95 -8.18 5.54
C ALA A 228 -4.71 -8.73 4.83
N MET A 229 -3.92 -7.87 4.20
CA MET A 229 -2.62 -8.27 3.63
C MET A 229 -1.71 -8.89 4.69
N PHE A 230 -1.56 -8.28 5.87
CA PHE A 230 -0.75 -8.84 6.96
C PHE A 230 -1.30 -10.16 7.50
N MET A 231 -2.63 -10.29 7.64
CA MET A 231 -3.25 -11.54 8.08
C MET A 231 -3.08 -12.67 7.06
N TRP A 232 -3.20 -12.38 5.77
CA TRP A 232 -2.93 -13.38 4.72
C TRP A 232 -1.46 -13.77 4.64
N MET A 233 -0.55 -12.82 4.85
CA MET A 233 0.88 -13.08 4.96
C MET A 233 1.19 -14.01 6.14
N PHE A 234 0.54 -13.80 7.28
CA PHE A 234 0.65 -14.67 8.45
C PHE A 234 0.10 -16.07 8.21
N ILE A 235 -1.09 -16.17 7.60
CA ILE A 235 -1.70 -17.46 7.25
C ILE A 235 -0.79 -18.24 6.32
N GLU A 236 -0.14 -17.58 5.38
CA GLU A 236 0.85 -18.20 4.50
C GLU A 236 2.07 -18.72 5.29
N GLY A 237 2.63 -17.89 6.18
CA GLY A 237 3.73 -18.28 7.06
C GLY A 237 3.40 -19.46 7.98
N LEU A 238 2.22 -19.43 8.61
CA LEU A 238 1.69 -20.51 9.44
C LEU A 238 1.48 -21.79 8.63
N TYR A 239 0.93 -21.68 7.43
CA TYR A 239 0.74 -22.82 6.52
C TYR A 239 2.07 -23.48 6.15
N LEU A 240 3.07 -22.69 5.76
CA LEU A 240 4.40 -23.19 5.43
C LEU A 240 5.08 -23.81 6.66
N HIS A 241 4.98 -23.18 7.82
CA HIS A 241 5.51 -23.70 9.07
C HIS A 241 4.93 -25.08 9.40
N ASN A 242 3.60 -25.20 9.39
CA ASN A 242 2.92 -26.46 9.70
C ASN A 242 3.26 -27.57 8.69
N MET A 243 3.37 -27.23 7.40
CA MET A 243 3.77 -28.16 6.35
C MET A 243 5.23 -28.63 6.48
N VAL A 244 6.13 -27.83 7.04
CA VAL A 244 7.54 -28.23 7.20
C VAL A 244 7.78 -28.97 8.52
N THR A 245 7.04 -28.61 9.58
CA THR A 245 7.28 -29.08 10.96
C THR A 245 6.34 -30.20 11.42
N VAL A 246 5.05 -30.16 11.07
CA VAL A 246 3.99 -31.01 11.69
C VAL A 246 3.44 -32.09 10.75
N THR A 247 4.09 -32.40 9.62
CA THR A 247 3.62 -33.40 8.64
C THR A 247 3.66 -34.86 9.12
N VAL A 248 3.57 -35.13 10.42
CA VAL A 248 3.23 -36.46 10.96
C VAL A 248 1.74 -36.56 11.32
N PHE A 249 1.01 -35.46 11.54
CA PHE A 249 -0.39 -35.55 11.98
C PHE A 249 -1.27 -34.36 11.57
N GLN A 250 -1.93 -34.38 10.40
CA GLN A 250 -3.23 -33.69 10.23
C GLN A 250 -4.09 -34.34 9.14
N VAL A 251 -5.22 -34.92 9.55
CA VAL A 251 -6.19 -35.66 8.71
C VAL A 251 -7.25 -34.76 8.08
N ARG A 252 -7.42 -33.49 8.52
CA ARG A 252 -8.34 -32.53 7.89
C ARG A 252 -7.79 -31.11 7.91
N PHE A 253 -7.75 -30.48 6.73
CA PHE A 253 -7.34 -29.09 6.51
C PHE A 253 -8.58 -28.19 6.40
N PRO A 254 -9.03 -27.52 7.47
CA PRO A 254 -10.20 -26.64 7.41
C PRO A 254 -9.85 -25.33 6.71
N PHE A 255 -9.74 -25.34 5.38
CA PHE A 255 -9.45 -24.12 4.60
C PHE A 255 -10.39 -22.95 4.95
N LEU A 256 -11.64 -23.26 5.29
CA LEU A 256 -12.64 -22.26 5.65
C LEU A 256 -12.27 -21.46 6.91
N SER A 257 -11.64 -22.07 7.91
CA SER A 257 -11.22 -21.35 9.12
C SER A 257 -10.09 -20.35 8.83
N TYR A 258 -9.17 -20.70 7.94
CA TYR A 258 -8.13 -19.77 7.48
C TYR A 258 -8.72 -18.58 6.70
N VAL A 259 -9.74 -18.81 5.87
CA VAL A 259 -10.44 -17.71 5.16
C VAL A 259 -11.15 -16.78 6.12
N PHE A 260 -11.86 -17.32 7.13
CA PHE A 260 -12.50 -16.52 8.17
C PHE A 260 -11.48 -15.72 8.97
N LEU A 261 -10.33 -16.31 9.32
CA LEU A 261 -9.26 -15.60 10.01
C LEU A 261 -8.64 -14.49 9.12
N GLY A 262 -8.42 -14.78 7.84
CA GLY A 262 -7.72 -13.89 6.91
C GLY A 262 -8.53 -12.68 6.48
N TRP A 263 -9.85 -12.81 6.31
CA TRP A 263 -10.73 -11.70 5.92
C TRP A 263 -11.56 -11.17 7.10
N GLY A 264 -12.05 -12.04 7.98
CA GLY A 264 -12.88 -11.63 9.13
C GLY A 264 -12.09 -10.98 10.26
N GLY A 265 -10.90 -11.49 10.58
CA GLY A 265 -10.03 -10.90 11.61
C GLY A 265 -9.72 -9.42 11.37
N PRO A 266 -9.28 -9.02 10.15
CA PRO A 266 -9.09 -7.62 9.79
C PRO A 266 -10.34 -6.76 9.96
N ILE A 267 -11.53 -7.25 9.57
CA ILE A 267 -12.80 -6.50 9.72
C ILE A 267 -13.01 -6.09 11.17
N ILE A 268 -12.88 -7.05 12.10
CA ILE A 268 -13.09 -6.81 13.54
C ILE A 268 -12.09 -5.78 14.05
N LEU A 269 -10.80 -5.93 13.74
CA LEU A 269 -9.75 -4.99 14.16
C LEU A 269 -10.01 -3.57 13.63
N THR A 270 -10.36 -3.45 12.35
CA THR A 270 -10.65 -2.14 11.74
C THR A 270 -11.94 -1.52 12.23
N ALA A 271 -12.97 -2.30 12.54
CA ALA A 271 -14.22 -1.79 13.09
C ALA A 271 -14.01 -1.23 14.49
N VAL A 272 -13.25 -1.92 15.35
CA VAL A 272 -12.93 -1.44 16.71
C VAL A 272 -12.15 -0.13 16.65
N TRP A 273 -11.09 -0.07 15.83
CA TRP A 273 -10.32 1.16 15.64
C TRP A 273 -11.16 2.29 15.05
N GLY A 274 -11.95 2.01 14.02
CA GLY A 274 -12.81 3.00 13.35
C GLY A 274 -13.86 3.58 14.28
N ALA A 275 -14.50 2.76 15.11
CA ALA A 275 -15.49 3.22 16.09
C ALA A 275 -14.87 4.13 17.17
N ILE A 276 -13.69 3.78 17.67
CA ILE A 276 -12.96 4.60 18.65
C ILE A 276 -12.53 5.91 18.00
N THR A 277 -11.97 5.86 16.79
CA THR A 277 -11.50 7.05 16.06
C THR A 277 -12.65 8.00 15.76
N ALA A 278 -13.79 7.50 15.29
CA ALA A 278 -14.99 8.29 15.03
C ALA A 278 -15.56 8.98 16.27
N LYS A 279 -15.42 8.36 17.46
CA LYS A 279 -15.91 8.94 18.72
C LYS A 279 -15.05 10.09 19.22
N TYR A 280 -13.73 10.02 19.02
CA TYR A 280 -12.77 10.98 19.58
C TYR A 280 -12.30 12.06 18.59
N LYS A 281 -12.46 11.87 17.28
CA LYS A 281 -12.23 12.91 16.26
C LYS A 281 -13.56 13.60 15.88
N SER A 282 -13.54 14.93 15.80
CA SER A 282 -14.70 15.74 15.39
C SER A 282 -15.13 15.45 13.95
N HIS A 283 -16.44 15.38 13.70
CA HIS A 283 -17.11 15.05 12.44
C HIS A 283 -16.82 15.99 11.24
N GLN A 284 -16.06 17.08 11.45
CA GLN A 284 -15.97 18.20 10.50
C GLN A 284 -14.74 18.15 9.57
N GLN A 285 -13.84 17.18 9.75
CA GLN A 285 -12.65 17.05 8.90
C GLN A 285 -12.39 15.58 8.58
N CYS A 286 -12.05 15.27 7.33
CA CYS A 286 -11.60 13.93 6.95
C CYS A 286 -10.48 13.46 7.90
N TRP A 287 -10.36 12.15 8.13
CA TRP A 287 -9.41 11.52 9.06
C TRP A 287 -7.93 11.66 8.62
N TRP A 288 -7.55 12.75 7.99
CA TRP A 288 -6.18 13.05 7.66
C TRP A 288 -5.28 13.02 8.91
N GLY A 289 -4.12 12.39 8.78
CA GLY A 289 -3.16 12.25 9.89
C GLY A 289 -3.59 11.27 10.99
N TYR A 290 -4.55 10.36 10.76
CA TYR A 290 -4.94 9.35 11.75
C TYR A 290 -3.76 8.51 12.27
N ASN A 291 -2.74 8.28 11.44
CA ASN A 291 -1.52 7.54 11.79
C ASN A 291 -0.72 8.18 12.94
N LEU A 292 -0.88 9.49 13.20
CA LEU A 292 -0.21 10.18 14.30
C LEU A 292 -0.95 10.04 15.63
N THR A 293 -2.21 9.58 15.61
CA THR A 293 -3.01 9.49 16.83
C THR A 293 -2.62 8.26 17.64
N TYR A 294 -2.68 8.37 18.98
CA TYR A 294 -2.38 7.25 19.87
C TYR A 294 -3.26 6.01 19.59
N TYR A 295 -4.52 6.22 19.19
CA TYR A 295 -5.47 5.15 18.87
C TYR A 295 -5.05 4.29 17.67
N TYR A 296 -4.17 4.79 16.80
CA TYR A 296 -3.63 4.00 15.68
C TYR A 296 -2.88 2.74 16.16
N TRP A 297 -2.36 2.73 17.39
CA TRP A 297 -1.73 1.56 17.98
C TRP A 297 -2.65 0.34 18.09
N ILE A 298 -3.97 0.54 18.11
CA ILE A 298 -4.97 -0.54 18.10
C ILE A 298 -4.84 -1.40 16.84
N LEU A 299 -4.48 -0.80 15.70
CA LEU A 299 -4.20 -1.53 14.47
C LEU A 299 -2.74 -1.98 14.39
N GLU A 300 -1.83 -1.10 14.80
CA GLU A 300 -0.40 -1.33 14.61
C GLU A 300 0.16 -2.43 15.54
N GLY A 301 -0.31 -2.50 16.78
CA GLY A 301 0.10 -3.52 17.76
C GLY A 301 -0.17 -4.97 17.31
N PRO A 302 -1.39 -5.31 16.88
CA PRO A 302 -1.69 -6.62 16.30
C PRO A 302 -0.86 -6.94 15.05
N ARG A 303 -0.64 -5.96 14.16
CA ARG A 303 0.22 -6.14 12.97
C ARG A 303 1.65 -6.47 13.36
N LEU A 304 2.22 -5.75 14.33
CA LEU A 304 3.57 -6.01 14.85
C LEU A 304 3.67 -7.42 15.43
N THR A 305 2.69 -7.81 16.25
CA THR A 305 2.63 -9.16 16.85
C THR A 305 2.65 -10.24 15.75
N VAL A 306 1.84 -10.06 14.72
CA VAL A 306 1.77 -10.99 13.58
C VAL A 306 3.08 -11.08 12.81
N ILE A 307 3.76 -9.95 12.58
CA ILE A 307 5.06 -9.92 11.91
C ILE A 307 6.13 -10.63 12.76
N LEU A 308 6.14 -10.41 14.07
CA LEU A 308 7.06 -11.08 14.99
C LEU A 308 6.85 -12.60 14.98
N LEU A 309 5.59 -13.06 14.99
CA LEU A 309 5.27 -14.48 14.88
C LEU A 309 5.74 -15.07 13.53
N ASN A 310 5.52 -14.36 12.43
CA ASN A 310 5.98 -14.79 11.11
C ASN A 310 7.52 -14.89 11.04
N PHE A 311 8.22 -13.96 11.68
CA PHE A 311 9.68 -14.03 11.82
C PHE A 311 10.13 -15.24 12.64
N CYS A 312 9.44 -15.56 13.75
CA CYS A 312 9.73 -16.78 14.52
C CYS A 312 9.49 -18.05 13.69
N PHE A 313 8.39 -18.12 12.92
CA PHE A 313 8.12 -19.24 12.02
C PHE A 313 9.21 -19.42 10.98
N LEU A 314 9.69 -18.31 10.41
CA LEU A 314 10.76 -18.27 9.44
C LEU A 314 12.07 -18.86 10.01
N LEU A 315 12.47 -18.44 11.21
CA LEU A 315 13.65 -19.01 11.89
C LEU A 315 13.50 -20.52 12.13
N ASN A 316 12.32 -20.97 12.54
CA ASN A 316 12.04 -22.40 12.74
C ASN A 316 12.10 -23.19 11.42
N ILE A 317 11.52 -22.68 10.35
CA ILE A 317 11.56 -23.29 9.02
C ILE A 317 13.01 -23.41 8.54
N ILE A 318 13.82 -22.35 8.68
CA ILE A 318 15.25 -22.39 8.33
C ILE A 318 15.97 -23.46 9.14
N ARG A 319 15.77 -23.50 10.45
CA ARG A 319 16.37 -24.52 11.32
C ARG A 319 16.05 -25.93 10.82
N VAL A 320 14.77 -26.22 10.57
CA VAL A 320 14.32 -27.54 10.12
C VAL A 320 14.84 -27.86 8.71
N LEU A 321 14.82 -26.89 7.80
CA LEU A 321 15.34 -27.05 6.44
C LEU A 321 16.85 -27.35 6.47
N VAL A 322 17.64 -26.60 7.24
CA VAL A 322 19.09 -26.81 7.39
C VAL A 322 19.39 -28.19 7.98
N VAL A 323 18.63 -28.63 8.99
CA VAL A 323 18.79 -29.96 9.59
C VAL A 323 18.46 -31.07 8.58
N LYS A 324 17.34 -30.98 7.87
CA LYS A 324 16.96 -31.98 6.85
C LYS A 324 17.94 -32.02 5.68
N LEU A 325 18.44 -30.86 5.23
CA LEU A 325 19.43 -30.78 4.16
C LEU A 325 20.80 -31.33 4.58
N ARG A 326 21.20 -31.20 5.86
CA ARG A 326 22.43 -31.80 6.36
C ARG A 326 22.36 -33.34 6.42
N GLN A 327 21.17 -33.91 6.53
CA GLN A 327 20.96 -35.35 6.63
C GLN A 327 20.93 -36.07 5.27
N SER A 328 20.72 -35.38 4.13
CA SER A 328 20.47 -36.05 2.84
C SER A 328 21.71 -36.57 2.09
N HIS A 329 22.93 -36.38 2.61
CA HIS A 329 24.18 -37.04 2.18
C HIS A 329 24.39 -37.26 0.65
N THR A 330 24.08 -36.25 -0.16
CA THR A 330 24.37 -36.22 -1.61
C THR A 330 25.20 -34.98 -1.96
N SER A 331 25.78 -34.90 -3.16
CA SER A 331 26.70 -33.87 -3.69
C SER A 331 26.10 -32.44 -3.82
N ASP A 332 25.31 -32.05 -2.81
CA ASP A 332 24.26 -31.06 -2.84
C ASP A 332 24.61 -29.75 -2.13
N ILE A 333 25.82 -29.59 -1.59
CA ILE A 333 26.20 -28.38 -0.85
C ILE A 333 25.99 -27.11 -1.69
N GLU A 334 26.23 -27.16 -3.01
CA GLU A 334 25.97 -26.02 -3.91
C GLU A 334 24.47 -25.81 -4.23
N GLN A 335 23.68 -26.88 -4.38
CA GLN A 335 22.23 -26.77 -4.58
C GLN A 335 21.52 -26.33 -3.30
N VAL A 336 21.96 -26.84 -2.15
CA VAL A 336 21.60 -26.38 -0.80
C VAL A 336 21.97 -24.92 -0.64
N ARG A 337 23.19 -24.49 -1.03
CA ARG A 337 23.57 -23.07 -0.98
C ARG A 337 22.71 -22.20 -1.90
N LYS A 338 22.32 -22.69 -3.08
CA LYS A 338 21.41 -21.99 -4.00
C LYS A 338 19.99 -21.90 -3.44
N ALA A 339 19.47 -22.99 -2.86
CA ALA A 339 18.14 -23.05 -2.24
C ALA A 339 18.06 -22.24 -0.94
N VAL A 340 19.09 -22.32 -0.08
CA VAL A 340 19.24 -21.51 1.12
C VAL A 340 19.43 -20.04 0.75
N ARG A 341 20.21 -19.70 -0.28
CA ARG A 341 20.33 -18.32 -0.77
C ARG A 341 19.01 -17.79 -1.33
N ALA A 342 18.26 -18.60 -2.06
CA ALA A 342 16.92 -18.23 -2.54
C ALA A 342 15.92 -18.09 -1.38
N ALA A 343 15.97 -18.97 -0.38
CA ALA A 343 15.16 -18.87 0.84
C ALA A 343 15.56 -17.63 1.68
N VAL A 344 16.85 -17.35 1.84
CA VAL A 344 17.40 -16.16 2.51
C VAL A 344 17.07 -14.86 1.78
N VAL A 345 16.77 -14.91 0.47
CA VAL A 345 16.25 -13.78 -0.32
C VAL A 345 14.72 -13.70 -0.26
N LEU A 346 14.03 -14.81 0.01
CA LEU A 346 12.59 -14.85 0.27
C LEU A 346 12.25 -14.39 1.72
N LEU A 347 13.20 -14.58 2.64
CA LEU A 347 13.18 -14.25 4.06
C LEU A 347 12.84 -12.77 4.38
N PRO A 348 13.43 -11.76 3.68
CA PRO A 348 13.22 -10.36 3.99
C PRO A 348 11.81 -9.88 3.65
N LEU A 349 11.16 -10.46 2.62
CA LEU A 349 9.89 -10.00 2.06
C LEU A 349 8.65 -10.29 2.94
N LEU A 350 8.76 -11.26 3.84
CA LEU A 350 7.67 -11.70 4.72
C LEU A 350 7.74 -11.08 6.13
N GLY A 351 8.88 -10.54 6.54
CA GLY A 351 9.08 -10.06 7.92
C GLY A 351 9.99 -8.85 8.04
N ILE A 352 11.16 -8.84 7.40
CA ILE A 352 12.19 -7.81 7.62
C ILE A 352 11.81 -6.47 6.98
N THR A 353 11.24 -6.46 5.77
CA THR A 353 10.74 -5.22 5.13
C THR A 353 9.67 -4.54 5.98
N ASN A 354 8.80 -5.34 6.60
CA ASN A 354 7.71 -4.86 7.46
C ASN A 354 8.19 -4.41 8.84
N ILE A 355 9.22 -5.08 9.41
CA ILE A 355 9.89 -4.63 10.65
C ILE A 355 10.60 -3.30 10.40
N LEU A 356 11.35 -3.16 9.30
CA LEU A 356 12.03 -1.92 8.92
C LEU A 356 11.04 -0.77 8.69
N SER A 357 9.88 -1.06 8.10
CA SER A 357 8.79 -0.10 7.95
C SER A 357 8.17 0.39 9.25
N MET A 358 8.38 -0.33 10.35
CA MET A 358 7.71 -0.09 11.62
C MET A 358 8.67 0.36 12.72
N THR A 359 9.99 0.26 12.51
CA THR A 359 10.96 0.94 13.39
C THR A 359 10.73 2.45 13.31
N ALA A 360 10.59 3.12 14.46
CA ALA A 360 10.39 4.56 14.49
C ALA A 360 11.46 5.28 13.65
N ALA A 361 11.00 6.17 12.76
CA ALA A 361 11.89 6.95 11.91
C ALA A 361 12.92 7.68 12.80
N PRO A 362 14.24 7.49 12.58
CA PRO A 362 15.26 8.11 13.40
C PRO A 362 15.41 9.60 13.06
N LEU A 363 14.37 10.40 13.32
CA LEU A 363 14.34 11.85 13.06
C LEU A 363 15.39 12.62 13.87
N LYS A 364 15.87 12.02 14.98
CA LYS A 364 16.92 12.58 15.87
C LYS A 364 18.34 12.37 15.35
N LYS A 365 18.54 11.58 14.29
CA LYS A 365 19.86 11.21 13.77
C LYS A 365 20.25 12.02 12.54
N SER A 366 21.47 11.81 12.05
CA SER A 366 22.01 12.49 10.88
C SER A 366 21.08 12.40 9.65
N VAL A 367 21.10 13.43 8.80
CA VAL A 367 20.28 13.51 7.57
C VAL A 367 20.47 12.28 6.69
N LEU A 368 21.69 11.75 6.65
CA LEU A 368 22.06 10.58 5.86
C LEU A 368 21.44 9.28 6.40
N GLU A 369 21.40 9.08 7.72
CA GLU A 369 20.73 7.91 8.32
C GLU A 369 19.21 7.95 8.09
N PHE A 370 18.59 9.13 8.24
CA PHE A 370 17.18 9.31 7.95
C PHE A 370 16.87 9.07 6.46
N ALA A 371 17.70 9.59 5.55
CA ALA A 371 17.56 9.38 4.11
C ALA A 371 17.68 7.89 3.74
N LEU A 372 18.72 7.21 4.23
CA LEU A 372 18.93 5.78 3.96
C LEU A 372 17.77 4.93 4.48
N TRP A 373 17.33 5.18 5.71
CA TRP A 373 16.19 4.47 6.31
C TRP A 373 14.91 4.73 5.52
N SER A 374 14.63 5.99 5.16
CA SER A 374 13.45 6.38 4.37
C SER A 374 13.44 5.71 3.00
N TYR A 375 14.48 5.93 2.19
CA TYR A 375 14.53 5.36 0.83
C TYR A 375 14.45 3.83 0.84
N THR A 376 15.16 3.18 1.74
CA THR A 376 15.20 1.71 1.82
C THR A 376 13.84 1.16 2.25
N THR A 377 13.22 1.75 3.27
CA THR A 377 11.91 1.33 3.77
C THR A 377 10.82 1.51 2.72
N HIS A 378 10.73 2.69 2.12
CA HIS A 378 9.72 3.00 1.12
C HIS A 378 9.94 2.19 -0.17
N PHE A 379 11.19 1.98 -0.59
CA PHE A 379 11.49 1.08 -1.71
C PHE A 379 11.05 -0.35 -1.43
N LEU A 380 11.43 -0.92 -0.29
CA LEU A 380 11.12 -2.31 0.06
C LEU A 380 9.61 -2.53 0.19
N THR A 381 8.87 -1.57 0.76
CA THR A 381 7.41 -1.66 0.90
C THR A 381 6.68 -1.46 -0.42
N SER A 382 7.13 -0.55 -1.28
CA SER A 382 6.49 -0.32 -2.59
C SER A 382 6.71 -1.45 -3.59
N PHE A 383 7.88 -2.10 -3.57
CA PHE A 383 8.19 -3.23 -4.44
C PHE A 383 7.88 -4.60 -3.83
N GLN A 384 7.32 -4.65 -2.61
CA GLN A 384 7.01 -5.89 -1.91
C GLN A 384 6.14 -6.84 -2.75
N GLY A 385 5.04 -6.33 -3.33
CA GLY A 385 4.15 -7.15 -4.16
C GLY A 385 4.81 -7.61 -5.46
N PHE A 386 5.68 -6.79 -6.06
CA PHE A 386 6.49 -7.18 -7.23
C PHE A 386 7.40 -8.37 -6.90
N PHE A 387 8.17 -8.30 -5.81
CA PHE A 387 9.07 -9.38 -5.42
C PHE A 387 8.31 -10.67 -5.07
N ILE A 388 7.15 -10.56 -4.42
CA ILE A 388 6.30 -11.71 -4.09
C ILE A 388 5.75 -12.35 -5.38
N ALA A 389 5.26 -11.56 -6.33
CA ALA A 389 4.82 -12.04 -7.64
C ALA A 389 5.97 -12.71 -8.42
N LEU A 390 7.16 -12.10 -8.41
CA LEU A 390 8.37 -12.63 -9.02
C LEU A 390 8.69 -14.03 -8.50
N ILE A 391 8.71 -14.22 -7.18
CA ILE A 391 9.15 -15.49 -6.61
C ILE A 391 8.06 -16.57 -6.67
N TYR A 392 6.80 -16.23 -6.36
CA TYR A 392 5.74 -17.23 -6.29
C TYR A 392 5.13 -17.60 -7.64
N CYS A 393 5.17 -16.69 -8.61
CA CYS A 393 4.62 -16.92 -9.95
C CYS A 393 5.72 -17.04 -11.01
N PHE A 394 6.49 -15.98 -11.26
CA PHE A 394 7.38 -15.93 -12.43
C PHE A 394 8.59 -16.87 -12.35
N LEU A 395 9.20 -17.01 -11.16
CA LEU A 395 10.33 -17.91 -10.93
C LEU A 395 9.91 -19.35 -10.57
N ASN A 396 8.60 -19.60 -10.45
CA ASN A 396 8.09 -20.91 -10.07
C ASN A 396 8.19 -21.90 -11.25
N GLY A 397 8.91 -23.00 -11.05
CA GLY A 397 9.15 -24.03 -12.08
C GLY A 397 7.86 -24.68 -12.61
N GLU A 398 6.86 -24.90 -11.76
CA GLU A 398 5.56 -25.45 -12.17
C GLU A 398 4.84 -24.49 -13.13
N VAL A 399 4.86 -23.19 -12.80
CA VAL A 399 4.23 -22.13 -13.61
C VAL A 399 4.94 -21.98 -14.94
N ARG A 400 6.28 -21.92 -14.93
CA ARG A 400 7.10 -21.85 -16.15
C ARG A 400 6.85 -23.04 -17.07
N SER A 401 6.72 -24.24 -16.50
CA SER A 401 6.45 -25.46 -17.26
C SER A 401 5.04 -25.45 -17.87
N ALA A 402 4.03 -24.99 -17.13
CA ALA A 402 2.67 -24.82 -17.62
C ALA A 402 2.59 -23.78 -18.75
N LEU A 403 3.27 -22.64 -18.58
CA LEU A 403 3.35 -21.60 -19.60
C LEU A 403 4.03 -22.11 -20.87
N LEU A 404 5.19 -22.77 -20.76
CA LEU A 404 5.90 -23.36 -21.89
C LEU A 404 5.03 -24.40 -22.62
N LYS A 405 4.30 -25.25 -21.89
CA LYS A 405 3.37 -26.21 -22.50
C LYS A 405 2.26 -25.51 -23.29
N SER A 406 1.67 -24.44 -22.73
CA SER A 406 0.64 -23.66 -23.42
C SER A 406 1.18 -22.89 -24.63
N PHE A 407 2.40 -22.37 -24.54
CA PHE A 407 3.06 -21.68 -25.62
C PHE A 407 3.38 -22.64 -26.77
N ARG A 408 3.91 -23.84 -26.47
CA ARG A 408 4.13 -24.89 -27.48
C ARG A 408 2.81 -25.28 -28.17
N ALA A 409 1.75 -25.53 -27.41
CA ALA A 409 0.44 -25.85 -27.97
C ALA A 409 -0.12 -24.71 -28.85
N TYR A 410 0.11 -23.45 -28.48
CA TYR A 410 -0.28 -22.29 -29.30
C TYR A 410 0.54 -22.19 -30.59
N VAL A 411 1.86 -22.41 -30.51
CA VAL A 411 2.75 -22.42 -31.68
C VAL A 411 2.39 -23.57 -32.62
N ASP A 412 2.12 -24.78 -32.11
CA ASP A 412 1.69 -25.93 -32.89
C ASP A 412 0.34 -25.69 -33.59
N PHE A 413 -0.59 -25.03 -32.90
CA PHE A 413 -1.86 -24.61 -33.50
C PHE A 413 -1.65 -23.56 -34.61
N ARG A 414 -0.71 -22.63 -34.43
CA ARG A 414 -0.42 -21.57 -35.39
C ARG A 414 0.38 -22.06 -36.60
N SER A 415 1.30 -23.01 -36.42
CA SER A 415 2.04 -23.66 -37.51
C SER A 415 1.15 -24.61 -38.33
N GLY A 416 0.11 -25.20 -37.71
CA GLY A 416 -0.90 -26.01 -38.39
C GLY A 416 -1.78 -25.27 -39.42
N TRP A 417 -1.80 -23.93 -39.43
CA TRP A 417 -2.48 -23.13 -40.47
C TRP A 417 -1.65 -22.97 -41.76
N GLY A 418 -0.36 -23.29 -41.74
CA GLY A 418 0.51 -23.28 -42.92
C GLY A 418 0.60 -24.62 -43.66
N THR A 419 -0.01 -25.68 -43.14
CA THR A 419 0.08 -27.02 -43.75
C THR A 419 -1.23 -27.77 -43.52
N GLN A 420 -2.21 -27.53 -44.41
CA GLN A 420 -3.29 -28.50 -44.60
C GLN A 420 -2.70 -29.78 -45.17
N GLN A 421 -2.33 -30.71 -44.31
CA GLN A 421 -2.40 -32.14 -44.62
C GLN A 421 -3.19 -32.81 -43.51
N PRO A 422 -4.26 -33.55 -43.83
CA PRO A 422 -5.09 -34.20 -42.82
C PRO A 422 -4.28 -35.25 -42.08
N PRO A 423 -4.52 -35.47 -40.77
CA PRO A 423 -3.80 -36.49 -40.03
C PRO A 423 -4.20 -37.88 -40.57
N ARG A 424 -3.25 -38.56 -41.22
CA ARG A 424 -3.32 -40.00 -41.44
C ARG A 424 -3.37 -40.66 -40.05
N ARG A 425 -4.54 -41.15 -39.65
CA ARG A 425 -4.67 -42.07 -38.53
C ARG A 425 -3.72 -43.26 -38.77
N GLN A 426 -2.61 -43.33 -38.04
CA GLN A 426 -1.90 -44.60 -37.88
C GLN A 426 -2.66 -45.41 -36.83
N SER A 427 -3.53 -46.31 -37.30
CA SER A 427 -4.00 -47.40 -36.44
C SER A 427 -2.84 -48.35 -36.19
N PHE A 428 -2.47 -48.54 -34.94
CA PHE A 428 -1.71 -49.71 -34.52
C PHE A 428 -2.62 -50.94 -34.70
N TYR A 429 -2.51 -51.60 -35.85
CA TYR A 429 -2.83 -53.02 -35.99
C TYR A 429 -1.54 -53.74 -36.33
N THR A 430 -0.94 -54.34 -35.32
CA THR A 430 0.17 -55.27 -35.46
C THR A 430 -0.39 -56.56 -36.04
N VAL A 431 -0.35 -56.71 -37.37
CA VAL A 431 -0.58 -58.01 -38.03
C VAL A 431 0.79 -58.67 -38.16
N ALA A 432 1.00 -59.70 -37.34
CA ALA A 432 2.16 -60.58 -37.46
C ALA A 432 2.04 -61.38 -38.77
N TYR A 433 2.94 -61.13 -39.71
CA TYR A 433 3.17 -62.00 -40.86
C TYR A 433 4.13 -63.11 -40.44
N THR A 434 3.65 -64.35 -40.39
CA THR A 434 4.49 -65.56 -40.46
C THR A 434 4.56 -66.00 -41.93
N PRO A 435 5.75 -66.21 -42.52
CA PRO A 435 5.84 -66.75 -43.87
C PRO A 435 5.59 -68.26 -43.83
N ALA A 436 4.63 -68.71 -44.64
CA ALA A 436 4.36 -70.12 -44.87
C ALA A 436 5.50 -70.72 -45.71
N VAL A 437 6.20 -71.71 -45.17
CA VAL A 437 7.06 -72.63 -45.91
C VAL A 437 6.23 -73.87 -46.24
N SER A 438 6.27 -74.24 -47.51
CA SER A 438 5.56 -75.34 -48.16
C SER A 438 6.16 -76.73 -47.89
N ALA A 439 5.27 -77.72 -47.93
CA ALA A 439 5.45 -79.17 -48.19
C ALA A 439 5.38 -80.13 -46.96
N PRO A 440 5.03 -81.42 -47.16
CA PRO A 440 3.77 -81.91 -47.73
C PRO A 440 3.10 -83.00 -46.84
N ASN A 441 1.85 -83.32 -47.18
CA ASN A 441 0.96 -84.27 -46.52
C ASN A 441 1.55 -85.67 -46.26
N VAL A 442 1.39 -86.19 -45.03
CA VAL A 442 1.32 -87.63 -44.71
C VAL A 442 0.23 -87.89 -43.67
N VAL A 443 -0.84 -88.51 -44.16
CA VAL A 443 -1.76 -89.54 -43.62
C VAL A 443 -1.67 -89.94 -42.12
N ALA A 444 -2.81 -89.73 -41.45
CA ALA A 444 -3.60 -90.59 -40.55
C ALA A 444 -3.02 -91.36 -39.33
N ASN A 445 -3.86 -91.30 -38.28
CA ASN A 445 -4.26 -92.33 -37.32
C ASN A 445 -3.56 -92.46 -35.96
N SER A 446 -4.45 -92.55 -34.94
CA SER A 446 -4.30 -93.22 -33.64
C SER A 446 -3.38 -92.54 -32.62
N ALA A 447 -3.58 -92.58 -31.31
CA ALA A 447 -4.65 -92.96 -30.41
C ALA A 447 -4.14 -92.59 -29.00
N THR A 448 -5.06 -92.36 -28.07
CA THR A 448 -4.98 -92.74 -26.63
C THR A 448 -3.99 -92.10 -25.64
N HIS A 449 -4.58 -91.86 -24.45
CA HIS A 449 -4.04 -91.91 -23.08
C HIS A 449 -3.29 -90.67 -22.55
N PHE A 450 -3.89 -89.97 -21.56
CA PHE A 450 -3.64 -90.06 -20.10
C PHE A 450 -2.26 -89.47 -19.73
N GLN A 451 -2.07 -88.59 -18.74
CA GLN A 451 -2.48 -88.62 -17.33
C GLN A 451 -2.02 -87.26 -16.73
N ARG A 452 -2.90 -86.46 -16.11
CA ARG A 452 -3.12 -86.31 -14.65
C ARG A 452 -2.04 -85.53 -13.87
N PHE A 453 -2.49 -84.39 -13.30
CA PHE A 453 -2.19 -83.80 -11.97
C PHE A 453 -0.73 -83.72 -11.49
N THR A 454 -0.25 -82.51 -11.18
CA THR A 454 -0.53 -81.76 -9.93
C THR A 454 -0.20 -80.30 -10.12
#